data_AF-A0A2S5QND8-F1
#
_entry.id   AF-A0A2S5QND8-F1
#
_cell.length_a   1.000
_cell.length_b   1.000
_cell.length_c   1.000
_cell.angle_alpha   90.00
_cell.angle_beta   90.00
_cell.angle_gamma   90.00
#
_symmetry.space_group_name_H-M   'P 1'
#
loop_
_entity.id
_entity.type
_entity.pdbx_description
1 polymer ?
#
loop_
_entity_poly.entity_id
_entity_poly.type
_entity_poly.pdbx_seq_one_letter_code
_entity_poly.pdbx_strand_id
1 'polypeptide(L)'
;MTTTNNQSWTPTDGINNYNNVSATPQLAQTQTANAATAAAPAPTAGGLTSAITRDVNSNELLSNQVNKVIGEDSPLMQQAAAKAKQAANSRGMLNSSMAVQAGQAAVMDRALPIAQYDAGVNTNVLNTNQSNQQQTNTFNASQQQDINKFNTNTEAQNNQFNANNQQDANKFNASEQNKTNIFNANEQNVVIKQFMDQSNKLQLADIEASYKTILQSEASAGSLYQQSVRNISDILQNPDLTPEAKTAAVTNQNELLKTGLNILGKIGGLNLDGLLTFPTA
;
A
#
# COMPACT_ATOMS: atom_id res chain seq x y z
N MET A 1 54.12 48.21 1.10
CA MET A 1 54.62 46.95 0.52
C MET A 1 53.44 46.22 -0.09
N THR A 2 53.18 46.45 -1.37
CA THR A 2 52.05 45.87 -2.12
C THR A 2 52.58 44.71 -2.95
N THR A 3 52.36 43.49 -2.48
CA THR A 3 52.68 42.26 -3.21
C THR A 3 51.64 42.04 -4.30
N THR A 4 52.01 42.32 -5.55
CA THR A 4 51.26 41.96 -6.76
C THR A 4 51.23 40.45 -6.90
N ASN A 5 50.04 39.87 -6.75
CA ASN A 5 49.78 38.44 -6.92
C ASN A 5 49.80 38.11 -8.42
N ASN A 6 50.97 37.72 -8.92
CA ASN A 6 51.17 37.22 -10.28
C ASN A 6 50.79 35.74 -10.33
N GLN A 7 49.50 35.46 -10.51
CA GLN A 7 49.04 34.11 -10.85
C GLN A 7 48.88 34.03 -12.37
N SER A 8 49.83 33.35 -13.00
CA SER A 8 49.78 32.96 -14.40
C SER A 8 48.59 32.01 -14.58
N TRP A 9 47.56 32.44 -15.30
CA TRP A 9 46.40 31.60 -15.56
C TRP A 9 46.77 30.52 -16.58
N THR A 10 46.94 29.29 -16.10
CA THR A 10 47.01 28.09 -16.93
C THR A 10 45.58 27.58 -17.20
N PRO A 11 45.19 27.29 -18.46
CA PRO A 11 43.80 26.95 -18.82
C PRO A 11 43.24 25.64 -18.22
N THR A 12 43.98 24.96 -17.34
CA THR A 12 43.62 23.65 -16.78
C THR A 12 42.90 23.72 -15.44
N ASP A 13 42.97 24.84 -14.73
CA ASP A 13 42.42 24.93 -13.37
C ASP A 13 40.92 25.28 -13.33
N GLY A 14 40.32 25.58 -14.48
CA GLY A 14 38.87 25.81 -14.61
C GLY A 14 38.03 24.55 -14.80
N ILE A 15 38.65 23.38 -15.01
CA ILE A 15 37.94 22.15 -15.41
C ILE A 15 37.58 21.27 -14.20
N ASN A 16 38.35 21.32 -13.09
CA ASN A 16 38.27 20.31 -12.02
C ASN A 16 37.50 20.72 -10.75
N ASN A 17 36.86 21.88 -10.68
CA ASN A 17 36.12 22.30 -9.48
C ASN A 17 34.61 22.50 -9.67
N TYR A 18 34.04 21.90 -10.71
CA TYR A 18 32.60 21.67 -10.70
C TYR A 18 32.34 20.54 -9.70
N ASN A 19 31.86 20.92 -8.51
CA ASN A 19 31.32 20.00 -7.52
C ASN A 19 30.56 18.89 -8.27
N ASN A 20 31.10 17.68 -8.21
CA ASN A 20 30.48 16.50 -8.78
C ASN A 20 29.12 16.36 -8.08
N VAL A 21 28.05 16.80 -8.74
CA VAL A 21 26.69 16.61 -8.25
C VAL A 21 26.34 15.16 -8.55
N SER A 22 26.99 14.24 -7.84
CA SER A 22 26.61 12.83 -7.79
C SER A 22 25.32 12.72 -6.96
N ALA A 23 24.25 13.31 -7.46
CA ALA A 23 22.90 12.99 -7.03
C ALA A 23 22.41 11.85 -7.91
N THR A 24 22.89 10.63 -7.64
CA THR A 24 22.13 9.44 -8.02
C THR A 24 20.73 9.59 -7.41
N PRO A 25 19.65 9.61 -8.20
CA PRO A 25 18.30 9.64 -7.63
C PRO A 25 18.09 8.34 -6.86
N GLN A 26 18.22 8.40 -5.55
CA GLN A 26 17.90 7.27 -4.69
C GLN A 26 16.38 7.13 -4.69
N LEU A 27 15.88 6.09 -5.35
CA LEU A 27 14.49 5.65 -5.24
C LEU A 27 14.19 5.48 -3.74
N ALA A 28 13.31 6.32 -3.21
CA ALA A 28 12.90 6.24 -1.82
C ALA A 28 12.31 4.85 -1.56
N GLN A 29 12.86 4.16 -0.57
CA GLN A 29 12.45 2.82 -0.16
C GLN A 29 10.93 2.83 0.06
N THR A 30 10.24 1.91 -0.61
CA THR A 30 8.82 1.66 -0.41
C THR A 30 8.58 1.39 1.07
N GLN A 31 7.93 2.34 1.73
CA GLN A 31 7.44 2.17 3.08
C GLN A 31 6.42 1.03 3.04
N THR A 32 6.82 -0.15 3.51
CA THR A 32 5.93 -1.31 3.65
C THR A 32 4.86 -0.93 4.64
N ALA A 33 3.68 -0.57 4.14
CA ALA A 33 2.50 -0.36 4.95
C ALA A 33 2.22 -1.68 5.69
N ASN A 34 2.37 -1.66 7.02
CA ASN A 34 1.95 -2.74 7.89
C ASN A 34 0.44 -2.92 7.71
N ALA A 35 0.06 -3.89 6.88
CA ALA A 35 -1.31 -4.35 6.78
C ALA A 35 -1.65 -5.04 8.12
N ALA A 36 -2.32 -4.29 9.00
CA ALA A 36 -3.00 -4.88 10.15
C ALA A 36 -3.99 -5.91 9.59
N THR A 37 -3.62 -7.19 9.70
CA THR A 37 -4.45 -8.31 9.30
C THR A 37 -5.59 -8.37 10.30
N ALA A 38 -6.73 -7.77 9.96
CA ALA A 38 -7.95 -7.93 10.73
C ALA A 38 -8.32 -9.41 10.68
N ALA A 39 -8.08 -10.11 11.79
CA ALA A 39 -8.45 -11.51 11.94
C ALA A 39 -9.98 -11.61 11.78
N ALA A 40 -10.42 -12.39 10.80
CA ALA A 40 -11.83 -12.69 10.62
C ALA A 40 -12.37 -13.31 11.92
N PRO A 41 -13.50 -12.82 12.47
CA PRO A 41 -14.13 -13.47 13.61
C PRO A 41 -14.52 -14.90 13.20
N ALA A 42 -14.11 -15.87 14.02
CA ALA A 42 -14.45 -17.26 13.80
C ALA A 42 -15.98 -17.42 13.79
N PRO A 43 -16.56 -18.16 12.82
CA PRO A 43 -17.98 -18.42 12.81
C PRO A 43 -18.35 -19.21 14.08
N THR A 44 -19.00 -18.56 15.03
CA THR A 44 -19.62 -19.25 16.17
C THR A 44 -20.76 -20.09 15.61
N ALA A 45 -20.53 -21.40 15.53
CA ALA A 45 -21.56 -22.38 15.22
C ALA A 45 -22.64 -22.32 16.31
N GLY A 46 -23.67 -21.51 16.07
CA GLY A 46 -24.89 -21.49 16.87
C GLY A 46 -25.49 -22.89 16.90
N GLY A 47 -25.71 -23.39 18.11
CA GLY A 47 -25.91 -24.81 18.43
C GLY A 47 -26.85 -25.55 17.49
N LEU A 48 -26.35 -26.68 16.99
CA LEU A 48 -27.18 -27.73 16.40
C LEU A 48 -28.21 -28.14 17.46
N THR A 49 -29.50 -27.93 17.17
CA THR A 49 -30.57 -28.34 18.06
C THR A 49 -30.61 -29.88 18.06
N SER A 50 -30.27 -30.48 19.20
CA SER A 50 -30.33 -31.94 19.37
C SER A 50 -31.74 -32.46 19.07
N ALA A 51 -31.82 -33.64 18.46
CA ALA A 51 -33.10 -34.31 18.21
C ALA A 51 -33.85 -34.51 19.54
N ILE A 52 -35.11 -34.07 19.61
CA ILE A 52 -35.95 -34.29 20.79
C ILE A 52 -36.34 -35.77 20.82
N THR A 53 -35.65 -36.55 21.64
CA THR A 53 -36.01 -37.92 21.99
C THR A 53 -36.99 -37.92 23.16
N ARG A 54 -38.04 -38.76 23.11
CA ARG A 54 -38.97 -38.94 24.23
C ARG A 54 -38.79 -40.29 24.89
N ASP A 55 -38.99 -40.30 26.20
CA ASP A 55 -39.28 -41.48 26.99
C ASP A 55 -40.79 -41.75 27.07
N VAL A 56 -41.16 -43.04 27.14
CA VAL A 56 -42.55 -43.49 27.26
C VAL A 56 -43.09 -43.12 28.65
N ASN A 57 -44.17 -42.35 28.69
CA ASN A 57 -44.80 -41.89 29.92
C ASN A 57 -45.80 -42.93 30.44
N SER A 58 -46.01 -42.96 31.76
CA SER A 58 -46.90 -43.92 32.42
C SER A 58 -48.33 -43.92 31.86
N ASN A 59 -48.83 -42.79 31.35
CA ASN A 59 -50.17 -42.70 30.76
C ASN A 59 -50.31 -43.33 29.36
N GLU A 60 -49.20 -43.73 28.73
CA GLU A 60 -49.18 -44.41 27.42
C GLU A 60 -49.20 -45.94 27.57
N LEU A 61 -48.90 -46.44 28.77
CA LEU A 61 -48.94 -47.86 29.07
C LEU A 61 -50.37 -48.31 29.28
N LEU A 62 -50.78 -49.32 28.52
CA LEU A 62 -52.09 -49.97 28.66
C LEU A 62 -52.34 -50.43 30.10
N SER A 63 -51.31 -50.92 30.80
CA SER A 63 -51.42 -51.34 32.20
C SER A 63 -51.92 -50.21 33.13
N ASN A 64 -51.40 -49.00 32.96
CA ASN A 64 -51.80 -47.86 33.75
C ASN A 64 -53.18 -47.32 33.34
N GLN A 65 -53.53 -47.43 32.06
CA GLN A 65 -54.86 -47.04 31.60
C GLN A 65 -55.93 -48.04 32.07
N VAL A 66 -55.64 -49.34 32.03
CA VAL A 66 -56.50 -50.39 32.61
C VAL A 66 -56.66 -50.16 34.12
N ASN A 67 -55.58 -49.87 34.84
CA ASN A 67 -55.64 -49.54 36.27
C ASN A 67 -56.49 -48.29 36.56
N LYS A 68 -56.51 -47.28 35.68
CA LYS A 68 -57.39 -46.11 35.81
C LYS A 68 -58.86 -46.42 35.49
N VAL A 69 -59.11 -47.28 34.50
CA VAL A 69 -60.47 -47.68 34.11
C VAL A 69 -61.11 -48.63 35.14
N ILE A 70 -60.29 -49.37 35.89
CA ILE A 70 -60.72 -50.40 36.85
C ILE A 70 -60.52 -49.98 38.31
N GLY A 71 -59.79 -48.90 38.56
CA GLY A 71 -59.48 -48.38 39.91
C GLY A 71 -60.72 -48.20 40.81
N GLU A 72 -60.47 -48.16 42.12
CA GLU A 72 -61.38 -48.52 43.23
C GLU A 72 -62.77 -47.83 43.28
N ASP A 73 -63.04 -46.84 42.43
CA ASP A 73 -64.34 -46.16 42.32
C ASP A 73 -64.80 -45.88 40.87
N SER A 74 -64.33 -46.66 39.90
CA SER A 74 -64.75 -46.49 38.51
C SER A 74 -66.27 -46.70 38.35
N PRO A 75 -66.99 -45.80 37.64
CA PRO A 75 -68.42 -45.96 37.35
C PRO A 75 -68.77 -47.31 36.71
N LEU A 76 -67.84 -47.91 35.95
CA LEU A 76 -68.00 -49.24 35.37
C LEU A 76 -67.98 -50.35 36.43
N MET A 77 -67.11 -50.24 37.43
CA MET A 77 -67.06 -51.16 38.57
C MET A 77 -68.30 -51.03 39.44
N GLN A 78 -68.80 -49.82 39.69
CA GLN A 78 -70.05 -49.60 40.42
C GLN A 78 -71.25 -50.18 39.66
N GLN A 79 -71.32 -50.00 38.34
CA GLN A 79 -72.36 -50.58 37.49
C GLN A 79 -72.28 -52.11 37.45
N ALA A 80 -71.09 -52.69 37.38
CA ALA A 80 -70.90 -54.13 37.40
C ALA A 80 -71.20 -54.75 38.76
N ALA A 81 -70.81 -54.09 39.85
CA ALA A 81 -71.17 -54.50 41.21
C ALA A 81 -72.68 -54.46 41.43
N ALA A 82 -73.37 -53.44 40.90
CA ALA A 82 -74.83 -53.37 40.94
C ALA A 82 -75.48 -54.51 40.14
N LYS A 83 -75.02 -54.78 38.91
CA LYS A 83 -75.51 -55.91 38.08
C LYS A 83 -75.21 -57.27 38.72
N ALA A 84 -74.02 -57.44 39.29
CA ALA A 84 -73.64 -58.65 40.01
C ALA A 84 -74.52 -58.86 41.25
N LYS A 85 -74.80 -57.82 42.03
CA LYS A 85 -75.75 -57.87 43.16
C LYS A 85 -77.16 -58.23 42.70
N GLN A 86 -77.64 -57.65 41.61
CA GLN A 86 -78.95 -57.98 41.03
C GLN A 86 -79.03 -59.45 40.56
N ALA A 87 -78.00 -59.95 39.88
CA ALA A 87 -77.91 -61.34 39.42
C ALA A 87 -77.68 -62.35 40.55
N ALA A 88 -77.01 -61.96 41.62
CA ALA A 88 -76.82 -62.75 42.82
C ALA A 88 -78.11 -62.82 43.65
N ASN A 89 -78.86 -61.71 43.73
CA ASN A 89 -80.15 -61.64 44.43
C ASN A 89 -81.22 -62.49 43.74
N SER A 90 -81.26 -62.48 42.39
CA SER A 90 -82.19 -63.33 41.64
C SER A 90 -81.88 -64.83 41.74
N ARG A 91 -80.67 -65.19 42.19
CA ARG A 91 -80.25 -66.59 42.39
C ARG A 91 -80.14 -66.99 43.86
N GLY A 92 -80.53 -66.12 44.80
CA GLY A 92 -80.41 -66.39 46.25
C GLY A 92 -78.96 -66.52 46.75
N MET A 93 -77.99 -66.11 45.93
CA MET A 93 -76.55 -66.27 46.13
C MET A 93 -75.87 -64.94 46.45
N LEU A 94 -76.53 -64.10 47.26
CA LEU A 94 -76.19 -62.69 47.51
C LEU A 94 -74.76 -62.46 48.07
N ASN A 95 -74.07 -63.53 48.48
CA ASN A 95 -72.74 -63.50 49.08
C ASN A 95 -71.73 -64.46 48.42
N SER A 96 -72.04 -65.03 47.25
CA SER A 96 -71.13 -65.96 46.61
C SER A 96 -69.97 -65.20 45.94
N SER A 97 -68.74 -65.52 46.34
CA SER A 97 -67.49 -65.01 45.73
C SER A 97 -67.48 -65.15 44.20
N MET A 98 -68.20 -66.13 43.66
CA MET A 98 -68.39 -66.34 42.22
C MET A 98 -69.16 -65.21 41.50
N ALA A 99 -70.13 -64.57 42.16
CA ALA A 99 -70.86 -63.43 41.57
C ALA A 99 -69.97 -62.18 41.47
N VAL A 100 -69.06 -61.99 42.44
CA VAL A 100 -68.06 -60.90 42.42
C VAL A 100 -67.00 -61.19 41.35
N GLN A 101 -66.51 -62.42 41.26
CA GLN A 101 -65.54 -62.82 40.23
C GLN A 101 -66.09 -62.67 38.81
N ALA A 102 -67.34 -63.08 38.57
CA ALA A 102 -67.98 -62.90 37.26
C ALA A 102 -68.22 -61.41 36.92
N GLY A 103 -68.55 -60.59 37.92
CA GLY A 103 -68.67 -59.14 37.75
C GLY A 103 -67.33 -58.47 37.42
N GLN A 104 -66.23 -58.89 38.07
CA GLN A 104 -64.89 -58.39 37.81
C GLN A 104 -64.40 -58.78 36.40
N ALA A 105 -64.62 -60.03 35.97
CA ALA A 105 -64.28 -60.47 34.61
C ALA A 105 -65.03 -59.66 33.54
N ALA A 106 -66.33 -59.42 33.73
CA ALA A 106 -67.13 -58.60 32.81
C ALA A 106 -66.68 -57.13 32.75
N VAL A 107 -66.11 -56.58 33.84
CA VAL A 107 -65.49 -55.24 33.82
C VAL A 107 -64.17 -55.27 33.07
N MET A 108 -63.31 -56.26 33.32
CA MET A 108 -62.03 -56.40 32.61
C MET A 108 -62.23 -56.49 31.10
N ASP A 109 -63.17 -57.33 30.65
CA ASP A 109 -63.50 -57.49 29.22
C ASP A 109 -64.02 -56.20 28.58
N ARG A 110 -64.72 -55.36 29.36
CA ARG A 110 -65.22 -54.06 28.89
C ARG A 110 -64.22 -52.93 29.05
N ALA A 111 -63.27 -53.05 29.97
CA ALA A 111 -62.23 -52.06 30.27
C ALA A 111 -61.04 -52.15 29.31
N LEU A 112 -60.66 -53.35 28.87
CA LEU A 112 -59.57 -53.55 27.90
C LEU A 112 -59.73 -52.74 26.60
N PRO A 113 -60.86 -52.75 25.89
CA PRO A 113 -61.00 -51.98 24.65
C PRO A 113 -60.97 -50.46 24.89
N ILE A 114 -61.51 -49.99 26.02
CA ILE A 114 -61.47 -48.57 26.40
C ILE A 114 -60.03 -48.15 26.69
N ALA A 115 -59.31 -48.95 27.46
CA ALA A 115 -57.92 -48.66 27.81
C ALA A 115 -56.99 -48.73 26.60
N GLN A 116 -57.25 -49.63 25.64
CA GLN A 116 -56.51 -49.68 24.37
C GLN A 116 -56.77 -48.44 23.51
N TYR A 117 -58.03 -47.99 23.44
CA TYR A 117 -58.39 -46.77 22.73
C TYR A 117 -57.71 -45.53 23.33
N ASP A 118 -57.81 -45.35 24.64
CA ASP A 118 -57.24 -44.19 25.35
C ASP A 118 -55.70 -44.16 25.26
N ALA A 119 -55.04 -45.31 25.43
CA ALA A 119 -53.58 -45.41 25.26
C ALA A 119 -53.16 -45.05 23.82
N GLY A 120 -53.95 -45.48 22.83
CA GLY A 120 -53.76 -45.12 21.41
C GLY A 120 -53.92 -43.62 21.14
N VAL A 121 -54.97 -42.99 21.68
CA VAL A 121 -55.22 -41.55 21.53
C VAL A 121 -54.13 -40.72 22.20
N ASN A 122 -53.74 -41.08 23.42
CA ASN A 122 -52.65 -40.38 24.14
C ASN A 122 -51.33 -40.46 23.39
N THR A 123 -50.97 -41.65 22.90
CA THR A 123 -49.75 -41.85 22.10
C THR A 123 -49.79 -41.03 20.80
N ASN A 124 -50.96 -40.99 20.12
CA ASN A 124 -51.11 -40.23 18.88
C ASN A 124 -50.98 -38.71 19.08
N VAL A 125 -51.62 -38.16 20.12
CA VAL A 125 -51.52 -36.73 20.45
C VAL A 125 -50.09 -36.36 20.83
N LEU A 126 -49.40 -37.21 21.61
CA LEU A 126 -48.01 -36.98 21.99
C LEU A 126 -47.05 -37.05 20.81
N ASN A 127 -47.22 -38.02 19.90
CA ASN A 127 -46.44 -38.11 18.67
C ASN A 127 -46.66 -36.89 17.77
N THR A 128 -47.90 -36.42 17.64
CA THR A 128 -48.22 -35.22 16.86
C THR A 128 -47.59 -33.98 17.47
N ASN A 129 -47.67 -33.80 18.79
CA ASN A 129 -47.04 -32.69 19.50
C ASN A 129 -45.51 -32.72 19.38
N GLN A 130 -44.90 -33.90 19.50
CA GLN A 130 -43.47 -34.07 19.30
C GLN A 130 -43.05 -33.71 17.87
N SER A 131 -43.78 -34.21 16.87
CA SER A 131 -43.52 -33.90 15.45
C SER A 131 -43.62 -32.39 15.20
N ASN A 132 -44.65 -31.72 15.73
CA ASN A 132 -44.84 -30.27 15.60
C ASN A 132 -43.69 -29.50 16.27
N GLN A 133 -43.24 -29.95 17.43
CA GLN A 133 -42.11 -29.33 18.15
C GLN A 133 -40.79 -29.53 17.39
N GLN A 134 -40.53 -30.71 16.85
CA GLN A 134 -39.37 -30.97 16.01
C GLN A 134 -39.39 -30.11 14.75
N GLN A 135 -40.54 -30.01 14.08
CA GLN A 135 -40.70 -29.18 12.89
C GLN A 135 -40.41 -27.70 13.19
N THR A 136 -40.93 -27.18 14.30
CA THR A 136 -40.67 -25.81 14.74
C THR A 136 -39.19 -25.58 15.07
N ASN A 137 -38.54 -26.53 15.74
CA ASN A 137 -37.11 -26.44 16.04
C ASN A 137 -36.24 -26.47 14.78
N THR A 138 -36.57 -27.33 13.81
CA THR A 138 -35.85 -27.39 12.53
C THR A 138 -36.04 -26.10 11.73
N PHE A 139 -37.25 -25.53 11.73
CA PHE A 139 -37.54 -24.27 11.06
C PHE A 139 -36.78 -23.10 11.70
N ASN A 140 -36.78 -23.01 13.03
CA ASN A 140 -36.04 -21.97 13.76
C ASN A 140 -34.53 -22.11 13.54
N ALA A 141 -34.00 -23.33 13.54
CA ALA A 141 -32.58 -23.59 13.25
C ALA A 141 -32.22 -23.17 11.82
N SER A 142 -33.05 -23.48 10.83
CA SER A 142 -32.86 -23.05 9.44
C SER A 142 -32.86 -21.53 9.32
N GLN A 143 -33.84 -20.84 9.93
CA GLN A 143 -33.88 -19.38 9.92
C GLN A 143 -32.64 -18.76 10.58
N GLN A 144 -32.17 -19.33 11.69
CA GLN A 144 -30.96 -18.85 12.34
C GLN A 144 -29.72 -19.04 11.45
N GLN A 145 -29.63 -20.14 10.71
CA GLN A 145 -28.56 -20.35 9.74
C GLN A 145 -28.62 -19.35 8.59
N ASP A 146 -29.81 -19.03 8.08
CA ASP A 146 -30.00 -18.02 7.04
C ASP A 146 -29.59 -16.63 7.52
N ILE A 147 -29.96 -16.25 8.75
CA ILE A 147 -29.52 -15.00 9.39
C ILE A 147 -28.00 -14.95 9.53
N ASN A 148 -27.38 -16.03 10.00
CA ASN A 148 -25.92 -16.10 10.15
C ASN A 148 -25.21 -15.98 8.80
N LYS A 149 -25.74 -16.63 7.76
CA LYS A 149 -25.23 -16.53 6.39
C LYS A 149 -25.38 -15.12 5.83
N PHE A 150 -26.51 -14.46 6.07
CA PHE A 150 -26.71 -13.07 5.70
C PHE A 150 -25.70 -12.15 6.38
N ASN A 151 -25.57 -12.24 7.70
CA ASN A 151 -24.64 -11.42 8.48
C ASN A 151 -23.18 -11.60 8.03
N THR A 152 -22.75 -12.85 7.85
CA THR A 152 -21.39 -13.14 7.36
C THR A 152 -21.15 -12.62 5.94
N ASN A 153 -22.16 -12.66 5.07
CA ASN A 153 -22.04 -12.09 3.73
C ASN A 153 -21.94 -10.56 3.78
N THR A 154 -22.74 -9.89 4.61
CA THR A 154 -22.67 -8.44 4.81
C THR A 154 -21.32 -8.02 5.38
N GLU A 155 -20.79 -8.74 6.36
CA GLU A 155 -19.46 -8.47 6.92
C GLU A 155 -18.35 -8.62 5.87
N ALA A 156 -18.39 -9.70 5.08
CA ALA A 156 -17.45 -9.90 3.98
C ALA A 156 -17.53 -8.77 2.94
N GLN A 157 -18.74 -8.32 2.57
CA GLN A 157 -18.93 -7.19 1.66
C GLN A 157 -18.34 -5.89 2.22
N ASN A 158 -18.58 -5.59 3.50
CA ASN A 158 -18.03 -4.40 4.16
C ASN A 158 -16.50 -4.44 4.21
N ASN A 159 -15.92 -5.59 4.56
CA ASN A 159 -14.46 -5.76 4.59
C ASN A 159 -13.85 -5.60 3.19
N GLN A 160 -14.51 -6.16 2.16
CA GLN A 160 -14.09 -5.99 0.77
C GLN A 160 -14.19 -4.53 0.31
N PHE A 161 -15.26 -3.83 0.67
CA PHE A 161 -15.45 -2.41 0.35
C PHE A 161 -14.35 -1.55 1.00
N ASN A 162 -14.09 -1.76 2.29
CA ASN A 162 -13.05 -1.03 3.02
C ASN A 162 -11.65 -1.30 2.45
N ALA A 163 -11.36 -2.55 2.09
CA ALA A 163 -10.10 -2.92 1.46
C ALA A 163 -9.92 -2.24 0.09
N ASN A 164 -10.96 -2.21 -0.74
CA ASN A 164 -10.95 -1.51 -2.03
C ASN A 164 -10.73 0.00 -1.84
N ASN A 165 -11.46 0.62 -0.92
CA ASN A 165 -11.32 2.05 -0.65
C ASN A 165 -9.90 2.40 -0.17
N GLN A 166 -9.29 1.56 0.67
CA GLN A 166 -7.90 1.75 1.09
C GLN A 166 -6.92 1.57 -0.07
N GLN A 167 -7.14 0.60 -0.95
CA GLN A 167 -6.31 0.41 -2.15
C GLN A 167 -6.40 1.60 -3.10
N ASP A 168 -7.60 2.15 -3.30
CA ASP A 168 -7.80 3.32 -4.15
C ASP A 168 -7.13 4.56 -3.57
N ALA A 169 -7.23 4.78 -2.25
CA ALA A 169 -6.49 5.84 -1.56
C ALA A 169 -4.97 5.68 -1.72
N ASN A 170 -4.45 4.45 -1.58
CA ASN A 170 -3.02 4.17 -1.76
C ASN A 170 -2.56 4.45 -3.20
N LYS A 171 -3.36 4.04 -4.20
CA LYS A 171 -3.07 4.32 -5.62
C LYS A 171 -3.10 5.81 -5.93
N PHE A 172 -4.08 6.53 -5.37
CA PHE A 172 -4.16 7.99 -5.51
C PHE A 172 -2.92 8.67 -4.91
N ASN A 173 -2.57 8.35 -3.67
CA ASN A 173 -1.39 8.92 -3.01
C ASN A 173 -0.09 8.61 -3.77
N ALA A 174 0.07 7.38 -4.27
CA ALA A 174 1.23 7.01 -5.07
C ALA A 174 1.28 7.76 -6.42
N SER A 175 0.13 7.99 -7.05
CA SER A 175 0.02 8.78 -8.28
C SER A 175 0.43 10.24 -8.05
N GLU A 176 -0.09 10.86 -6.99
CA GLU A 176 0.24 12.24 -6.65
C GLU A 176 1.72 12.40 -6.25
N GLN A 177 2.27 11.46 -5.49
CA GLN A 177 3.71 11.47 -5.18
C GLN A 177 4.57 11.36 -6.46
N ASN A 178 4.18 10.50 -7.41
CA ASN A 178 4.86 10.41 -8.69
C ASN A 178 4.77 11.72 -9.49
N LYS A 179 3.61 12.38 -9.52
CA LYS A 179 3.47 13.70 -10.17
C LYS A 179 4.39 14.73 -9.54
N THR A 180 4.46 14.81 -8.21
CA THR A 180 5.37 15.72 -7.51
C THR A 180 6.84 15.41 -7.83
N ASN A 181 7.23 14.14 -7.85
CA ASN A 181 8.60 13.75 -8.20
C ASN A 181 8.96 14.14 -9.64
N ILE A 182 8.05 13.92 -10.60
CA ILE A 182 8.25 14.31 -12.00
C ILE A 182 8.34 15.83 -12.12
N PHE A 183 7.46 16.57 -11.44
CA PHE A 183 7.47 18.03 -11.44
C PHE A 183 8.81 18.58 -10.91
N ASN A 184 9.25 18.13 -9.74
CA ASN A 184 10.52 18.54 -9.14
C ASN A 184 11.71 18.21 -10.04
N ALA A 185 11.73 17.01 -10.64
CA ALA A 185 12.78 16.62 -11.57
C ALA A 185 12.78 17.50 -12.83
N ASN A 186 11.61 17.88 -13.34
CA ASN A 186 11.50 18.74 -14.51
C ASN A 186 11.97 20.17 -14.20
N GLU A 187 11.60 20.73 -13.04
CA GLU A 187 12.08 22.05 -12.60
C GLU A 187 13.61 22.07 -12.43
N GLN A 188 14.20 21.03 -11.83
CA GLN A 188 15.66 20.91 -11.73
C GLN A 188 16.34 20.91 -13.10
N ASN A 189 15.80 20.16 -14.06
CA ASN A 189 16.33 20.14 -15.44
C ASN A 189 16.24 21.52 -16.11
N VAL A 190 15.15 22.27 -15.88
CA VAL A 190 15.01 23.63 -16.41
C VAL A 190 16.07 24.57 -15.83
N VAL A 191 16.31 24.52 -14.52
CA VAL A 191 17.33 25.35 -13.86
C VAL A 191 18.74 25.01 -14.36
N ILE A 192 19.05 23.71 -14.49
CA ILE A 192 20.33 23.25 -15.05
C ILE A 192 20.50 23.77 -16.48
N LYS A 193 19.47 23.66 -17.32
CA LYS A 193 19.51 24.19 -18.69
C LYS A 193 19.75 25.70 -18.69
N GLN A 194 19.06 26.46 -17.85
CA GLN A 194 19.24 27.91 -17.76
C GLN A 194 20.65 28.28 -17.30
N PHE A 195 21.22 27.54 -16.35
CA PHE A 195 22.59 27.74 -15.91
C PHE A 195 23.61 27.44 -17.01
N MET A 196 23.43 26.33 -17.75
CA MET A 196 24.27 26.01 -18.91
C MET A 196 24.18 27.08 -20.00
N ASP A 197 22.97 27.55 -20.32
CA ASP A 197 22.75 28.61 -21.32
C ASP A 197 23.45 29.91 -20.90
N GLN A 198 23.37 30.27 -19.61
CA GLN A 198 24.06 31.44 -19.06
C GLN A 198 25.58 31.28 -19.07
N SER A 199 26.10 30.11 -18.72
CA SER A 199 27.54 29.78 -18.75
C SER A 199 28.09 29.86 -20.17
N ASN A 200 27.40 29.25 -21.14
CA ASN A 200 27.78 29.31 -22.55
C ASN A 200 27.81 30.76 -23.06
N LYS A 201 26.83 31.59 -22.66
CA LYS A 201 26.80 33.01 -23.03
C LYS A 201 27.99 33.78 -22.46
N LEU A 202 28.37 33.54 -21.21
CA LEU A 202 29.56 34.17 -20.60
C LEU A 202 30.85 33.73 -21.29
N GLN A 203 31.01 32.43 -21.56
CA GLN A 203 32.16 31.91 -22.30
C GLN A 203 32.27 32.54 -23.69
N LEU A 204 31.16 32.67 -24.42
CA LEU A 204 31.15 33.34 -25.73
C LEU A 204 31.52 34.82 -25.63
N ALA A 205 31.03 35.54 -24.62
CA ALA A 205 31.37 36.93 -24.40
C ALA A 205 32.87 37.11 -24.07
N ASP A 206 33.45 36.23 -23.24
CA ASP A 206 34.88 36.23 -22.93
C ASP A 206 35.74 35.89 -24.15
N ILE A 207 35.31 34.94 -25.00
CA ILE A 207 35.97 34.63 -26.28
C ILE A 207 35.93 35.87 -27.19
N GLU A 208 34.79 36.55 -27.30
CA GLU A 208 34.66 37.75 -28.12
C GLU A 208 35.58 38.89 -27.61
N ALA A 209 35.63 39.08 -26.28
CA ALA A 209 36.51 40.08 -25.67
C ALA A 209 37.98 39.74 -25.91
N SER A 210 38.37 38.49 -25.73
CA SER A 210 39.74 38.00 -25.99
C SER A 210 40.14 38.20 -27.45
N TYR A 211 39.23 37.87 -28.38
CA TYR A 211 39.44 38.06 -29.81
C TYR A 211 39.65 39.55 -30.15
N LYS A 212 38.86 40.46 -29.59
CA LYS A 212 39.02 41.92 -29.79
C LYS A 212 40.37 42.41 -29.25
N THR A 213 40.80 41.93 -28.09
CA THR A 213 42.11 42.29 -27.49
C THR A 213 43.27 41.82 -28.37
N ILE A 214 43.21 40.58 -28.89
CA ILE A 214 44.23 40.06 -29.81
C ILE A 214 44.30 40.91 -31.07
N LEU A 215 43.16 41.22 -31.71
CA LEU A 215 43.14 42.07 -32.91
C LEU A 215 43.74 43.47 -32.68
N GLN A 216 43.44 44.10 -31.53
CA GLN A 216 44.02 45.40 -31.17
C GLN A 216 45.53 45.30 -30.90
N SER A 217 45.95 44.22 -30.24
CA SER A 217 47.37 43.93 -29.99
C SER A 217 48.13 43.71 -31.31
N GLU A 218 47.57 42.95 -32.25
CA GLU A 218 48.15 42.71 -33.59
C GLU A 218 48.34 44.02 -34.38
N ALA A 219 47.32 44.89 -34.41
CA ALA A 219 47.42 46.20 -35.06
C ALA A 219 48.51 47.09 -34.44
N SER A 220 48.65 47.04 -33.11
CA SER A 220 49.66 47.79 -32.36
C SER A 220 51.06 47.23 -32.56
N ALA A 221 51.21 45.90 -32.57
CA ALA A 221 52.46 45.20 -32.84
C ALA A 221 52.95 45.50 -34.26
N GLY A 222 52.06 45.48 -35.26
CA GLY A 222 52.39 45.86 -36.63
C GLY A 222 52.89 47.30 -36.75
N SER A 223 52.26 48.23 -36.02
CA SER A 223 52.67 49.65 -35.99
C SER A 223 54.05 49.84 -35.34
N LEU A 224 54.32 49.17 -34.22
CA LEU A 224 55.63 49.21 -33.55
C LEU A 224 56.73 48.62 -34.42
N TYR A 225 56.46 47.50 -35.10
CA TYR A 225 57.41 46.89 -36.02
C TYR A 225 57.78 47.84 -37.16
N GLN A 226 56.79 48.45 -37.81
CA GLN A 226 57.02 49.44 -38.87
C GLN A 226 57.80 50.67 -38.37
N GLN A 227 57.49 51.17 -37.17
CA GLN A 227 58.22 52.30 -36.58
C GLN A 227 59.68 51.93 -36.25
N SER A 228 59.91 50.75 -35.69
CA SER A 228 61.25 50.27 -35.34
C SER A 228 62.12 50.09 -36.58
N VAL A 229 61.57 49.51 -37.66
CA VAL A 229 62.29 49.36 -38.94
C VAL A 229 62.66 50.73 -39.52
N ARG A 230 61.77 51.73 -39.45
CA ARG A 230 62.08 53.11 -39.85
C ARG A 230 63.19 53.71 -39.01
N ASN A 231 63.11 53.63 -37.68
CA ASN A 231 64.15 54.13 -36.78
C ASN A 231 65.52 53.47 -37.03
N ILE A 232 65.55 52.14 -37.23
CA ILE A 232 66.79 51.41 -37.57
C ILE A 232 67.35 51.91 -38.91
N SER A 233 66.51 52.09 -39.91
CA SER A 233 66.90 52.62 -41.22
C SER A 233 67.50 54.03 -41.11
N ASP A 234 66.88 54.91 -40.31
CA ASP A 234 67.36 56.27 -40.07
C ASP A 234 68.70 56.29 -39.31
N ILE A 235 68.89 55.41 -38.32
CA ILE A 235 70.17 55.24 -37.59
C ILE A 235 71.28 54.80 -38.54
N LEU A 236 71.00 53.84 -39.43
CA LEU A 236 71.99 53.32 -40.37
C LEU A 236 72.40 54.37 -41.42
N GLN A 237 71.44 55.18 -41.88
CA GLN A 237 71.67 56.22 -42.87
C GLN A 237 72.31 57.51 -42.31
N ASN A 238 72.32 57.70 -40.99
CA ASN A 238 72.93 58.89 -40.39
C ASN A 238 74.47 58.90 -40.60
N PRO A 239 75.04 59.90 -41.28
CA PRO A 239 76.49 59.96 -41.56
C PRO A 239 77.34 60.38 -40.35
N ASP A 240 76.74 60.97 -39.30
CA ASP A 240 77.45 61.53 -38.15
C ASP A 240 77.71 60.51 -37.02
N LEU A 241 77.18 59.29 -37.15
CA LEU A 241 77.40 58.21 -36.18
C LEU A 241 78.56 57.31 -36.59
N THR A 242 79.45 57.00 -35.65
CA THR A 242 80.51 56.00 -35.87
C THR A 242 79.89 54.60 -36.06
N PRO A 243 80.58 53.67 -36.74
CA PRO A 243 80.12 52.29 -36.91
C PRO A 243 79.73 51.62 -35.58
N GLU A 244 80.51 51.84 -34.52
CA GLU A 244 80.25 51.28 -33.20
C GLU A 244 78.99 51.90 -32.55
N ALA A 245 78.78 53.20 -32.74
CA ALA A 245 77.59 53.90 -32.24
C ALA A 245 76.32 53.48 -32.98
N LYS A 246 76.41 53.20 -34.29
CA LYS A 246 75.30 52.65 -35.09
C LYS A 246 74.89 51.28 -34.59
N THR A 247 75.86 50.37 -34.40
CA THR A 247 75.58 49.02 -33.89
C THR A 247 74.92 49.07 -32.52
N ALA A 248 75.44 49.86 -31.57
CA ALA A 248 74.84 50.00 -30.25
C ALA A 248 73.42 50.60 -30.29
N ALA A 249 73.16 51.57 -31.16
CA ALA A 249 71.84 52.16 -31.32
C ALA A 249 70.83 51.18 -31.95
N VAL A 250 71.24 50.38 -32.93
CA VAL A 250 70.41 49.32 -33.53
C VAL A 250 70.12 48.21 -32.51
N THR A 251 71.10 47.78 -31.72
CA THR A 251 70.88 46.82 -30.63
C THR A 251 69.85 47.33 -29.63
N ASN A 252 69.94 48.60 -29.20
CA ASN A 252 68.96 49.19 -28.31
C ASN A 252 67.56 49.26 -28.94
N GLN A 253 67.46 49.59 -30.23
CA GLN A 253 66.18 49.64 -30.93
C GLN A 253 65.54 48.24 -31.09
N ASN A 254 66.34 47.20 -31.28
CA ASN A 254 65.88 45.81 -31.30
C ASN A 254 65.41 45.33 -29.91
N GLU A 255 66.09 45.70 -28.82
CA GLU A 255 65.67 45.38 -27.45
C GLU A 255 64.38 46.14 -27.05
N LEU A 256 64.24 47.40 -27.48
CA LEU A 256 63.01 48.17 -27.33
C LEU A 256 61.84 47.53 -28.07
N LEU A 257 62.05 47.09 -29.32
CA LEU A 257 61.04 46.37 -30.09
C LEU A 257 60.66 45.05 -29.41
N LYS A 258 61.64 44.26 -28.96
CA LYS A 258 61.43 43.00 -28.25
C LYS A 258 60.62 43.21 -26.97
N THR A 259 60.97 44.21 -26.18
CA THR A 259 60.24 44.58 -24.95
C THR A 259 58.82 45.03 -25.26
N GLY A 260 58.64 45.88 -26.28
CA GLY A 260 57.32 46.36 -26.71
C GLY A 260 56.41 45.23 -27.20
N LEU A 261 56.93 44.33 -28.04
CA LEU A 261 56.21 43.15 -28.53
C LEU A 261 55.91 42.16 -27.39
N ASN A 262 56.81 42.00 -26.42
CA ASN A 262 56.58 41.13 -25.25
C ASN A 262 55.46 41.66 -24.35
N ILE A 263 55.44 42.97 -24.11
CA ILE A 263 54.37 43.64 -23.34
C ILE A 263 53.04 43.52 -24.08
N LEU A 264 53.01 43.76 -25.40
CA LEU A 264 51.82 43.58 -26.23
C LEU A 264 51.33 42.13 -26.27
N GLY A 265 52.25 41.16 -26.42
CA GLY A 265 51.95 39.75 -26.33
C GLY A 265 51.28 39.41 -24.99
N LYS A 266 51.85 39.89 -23.88
CA LYS A 266 51.27 39.70 -22.54
C LYS A 266 49.89 40.36 -22.39
N ILE A 267 49.65 41.53 -22.98
CA ILE A 267 48.33 42.20 -23.02
C ILE A 267 47.32 41.41 -23.87
N GLY A 268 47.78 40.81 -24.97
CA GLY A 268 47.00 39.93 -25.85
C GLY A 268 46.84 38.49 -25.35
N GLY A 269 47.37 38.15 -24.17
CA GLY A 269 47.36 36.79 -23.63
C GLY A 269 48.28 35.78 -24.36
N LEU A 270 49.20 36.27 -25.21
CA LEU A 270 50.15 35.48 -26.00
C LEU A 270 51.55 35.54 -25.35
N ASN A 271 52.12 34.39 -24.98
CA ASN A 271 53.50 34.34 -24.51
C ASN A 271 54.47 34.29 -25.70
N LEU A 272 55.16 35.40 -25.97
CA LEU A 272 56.06 35.56 -27.12
C LEU A 272 57.56 35.39 -26.77
N ASP A 273 57.89 35.03 -25.52
CA ASP A 273 59.29 34.96 -25.01
C ASP A 273 60.19 34.02 -25.85
N GLY A 274 59.64 32.97 -26.47
CA GLY A 274 60.39 31.98 -27.25
C GLY A 274 60.43 32.20 -28.77
N LEU A 275 59.66 33.16 -29.32
CA LEU A 275 59.53 33.37 -30.77
C LEU A 275 60.29 34.61 -31.28
N LEU A 276 60.73 35.50 -30.38
CA LEU A 276 61.36 36.77 -30.71
C LEU A 276 62.90 36.70 -30.66
N THR A 277 63.51 35.83 -31.46
CA THR A 277 64.96 35.83 -31.70
C THR A 277 65.27 36.56 -33.00
N PHE A 278 65.77 37.79 -32.91
CA PHE A 278 66.26 38.52 -34.08
C PHE A 278 67.70 38.12 -34.40
N PRO A 279 68.08 38.00 -35.70
CA PRO A 279 69.45 37.76 -36.08
C PRO A 279 70.32 38.94 -35.64
N THR A 280 71.39 38.65 -34.91
CA THR A 280 72.45 39.62 -34.60
C THR A 280 73.15 39.98 -35.91
N ALA A 281 73.17 41.26 -36.27
CA ALA A 281 73.94 41.77 -37.39
C ALA A 281 75.45 41.58 -37.17
#